data_AF-A0A6N8YYD1-F1
#
_entry.id   AF-A0A6N8YYD1-F1
#
_cell.length_a   1.000
_cell.length_b   1.000
_cell.length_c   1.000
_cell.angle_alpha   90.00
_cell.angle_beta   90.00
_cell.angle_gamma   90.00
#
_symmetry.space_group_name_H-M   'P 1'
#
loop_
_entity.id
_entity.type
_entity.pdbx_description
1 polymer ?
#
loop_
_entity_poly.entity_id
_entity_poly.type
_entity_poly.pdbx_seq_one_letter_code
_entity_poly.pdbx_strand_id
1 'polypeptide(L)'
;MTIQESVITCLRKYAEFGGRAARAEYWWWILATTLVSTALSAIDSFVSAISGLYVYSPLSTIFGLAVLLPGLAVTARRLHDIGRSGWWQLLWVIIGIIGIVPLVVGIVVGVVAAFSGGGSWESLAKPAFWIPVAAGLLVTFLIWIGLFIWWLVWMVKQGQPGANHHGPDPRAWDVDGGESVTPA
;
A
#
# COMPACT_ATOMS: atom_id res chain seq x y z
N MET A 1 -6.68 -19.76 9.35
CA MET A 1 -6.74 -18.41 9.94
C MET A 1 -8.00 -17.68 9.49
N THR A 2 -8.84 -17.30 10.43
CA THR A 2 -10.05 -16.48 10.20
C THR A 2 -9.74 -14.99 10.19
N ILE A 3 -10.68 -14.16 9.72
CA ILE A 3 -10.52 -12.70 9.74
C ILE A 3 -10.36 -12.14 11.16
N GLN A 4 -11.10 -12.69 12.13
CA GLN A 4 -11.05 -12.27 13.52
C GLN A 4 -9.69 -12.59 14.14
N GLU A 5 -9.19 -13.82 13.94
CA GLU A 5 -7.85 -14.22 14.37
C GLU A 5 -6.79 -13.28 13.80
N SER A 6 -6.86 -12.97 12.50
CA SER A 6 -5.90 -12.09 11.84
C SER A 6 -5.85 -10.69 12.45
N VAL A 7 -7.01 -10.08 12.70
CA VAL A 7 -7.10 -8.75 13.31
C VAL A 7 -6.53 -8.78 14.72
N ILE A 8 -6.91 -9.76 15.53
CA ILE A 8 -6.40 -9.92 16.90
C ILE A 8 -4.89 -10.14 16.90
N THR A 9 -4.36 -10.97 16.01
CA THR A 9 -2.91 -11.22 15.89
C THR A 9 -2.16 -9.95 15.52
N CYS A 10 -2.64 -9.17 14.55
CA CYS A 10 -1.98 -7.94 14.13
C CYS A 10 -2.03 -6.85 15.23
N LEU A 11 -3.14 -6.74 15.96
CA LEU A 11 -3.25 -5.82 17.08
C LEU A 11 -2.40 -6.25 18.28
N ARG A 12 -2.22 -7.55 18.52
CA ARG A 12 -1.28 -8.06 19.54
C ARG A 12 0.18 -7.81 19.14
N LYS A 13 0.49 -7.92 17.85
CA LYS A 13 1.82 -7.68 17.26
C LYS A 13 1.94 -6.26 16.70
N TYR A 14 1.43 -5.27 17.45
CA TYR A 14 1.18 -3.91 16.97
C TYR A 14 2.40 -3.22 16.34
N ALA A 15 3.56 -3.33 16.97
CA ALA A 15 4.83 -2.78 16.49
C ALA A 15 5.93 -3.86 16.44
N GLU A 16 5.52 -5.12 16.32
CA GLU A 16 6.45 -6.26 16.26
C GLU A 16 6.81 -6.52 14.79
N PHE A 17 7.97 -6.01 14.37
CA PHE A 17 8.49 -6.20 13.01
C PHE A 17 9.22 -7.54 12.83
N GLY A 18 9.58 -8.20 13.92
CA GLY A 18 10.23 -9.51 13.93
C GLY A 18 9.28 -10.65 13.56
N GLY A 19 9.85 -11.74 13.04
CA GLY A 19 9.08 -12.93 12.70
C GLY A 19 8.50 -12.91 11.28
N ARG A 20 7.58 -13.86 11.05
CA ARG A 20 6.95 -14.13 9.75
C ARG A 20 5.44 -14.04 9.87
N ALA A 21 4.78 -13.64 8.79
CA ALA A 21 3.33 -13.61 8.67
C ALA A 21 2.90 -14.46 7.48
N ALA A 22 1.90 -15.32 7.71
CA ALA A 22 1.31 -16.11 6.63
C ALA A 22 0.53 -15.21 5.66
N ARG A 23 0.28 -15.71 4.44
CA ARG A 23 -0.54 -15.01 3.44
C ARG A 23 -1.92 -14.62 3.98
N ALA A 24 -2.59 -15.54 4.68
CA ALA A 24 -3.91 -15.30 5.23
C ALA A 24 -3.90 -14.17 6.27
N GLU A 25 -2.88 -14.11 7.14
CA GLU A 25 -2.70 -13.02 8.11
C GLU A 25 -2.58 -11.65 7.42
N TYR A 26 -1.79 -11.58 6.36
CA TYR A 26 -1.65 -10.34 5.60
C TYR A 26 -2.95 -9.93 4.90
N TRP A 27 -3.55 -10.83 4.11
CA TRP A 27 -4.71 -10.50 3.29
C TRP A 27 -5.98 -10.23 4.09
N TRP A 28 -6.19 -10.95 5.20
CA TRP A 28 -7.32 -10.66 6.09
C TRP A 28 -7.15 -9.35 6.83
N TRP A 29 -5.93 -9.00 7.24
CA TRP A 29 -5.65 -7.67 7.79
C TRP A 29 -5.94 -6.56 6.79
N ILE A 30 -5.45 -6.69 5.55
CA ILE A 30 -5.70 -5.70 4.48
C ILE A 30 -7.19 -5.57 4.20
N LEU A 31 -7.93 -6.68 4.12
CA LEU A 31 -9.38 -6.64 3.91
C LEU A 31 -10.10 -5.94 5.08
N ALA A 32 -9.82 -6.35 6.32
CA ALA A 32 -10.47 -5.80 7.50
C ALA A 32 -10.23 -4.29 7.64
N THR A 33 -8.97 -3.86 7.49
CA THR A 33 -8.61 -2.43 7.58
C THR A 33 -9.21 -1.62 6.44
N THR A 34 -9.27 -2.16 5.21
CA THR A 34 -9.89 -1.48 4.06
C THR A 34 -11.39 -1.30 4.26
N LEU A 35 -12.10 -2.32 4.76
CA LEU A 35 -13.54 -2.22 5.03
C LEU A 35 -13.85 -1.19 6.11
N VAL A 36 -13.09 -1.20 7.22
CA VAL A 36 -13.26 -0.20 8.29
C VAL A 36 -12.94 1.20 7.79
N SER A 37 -11.83 1.40 7.09
CA SER A 37 -11.48 2.70 6.51
C SER A 37 -12.56 3.22 5.56
N THR A 38 -13.11 2.36 4.69
CA THR A 38 -14.18 2.75 3.76
C THR A 38 -15.45 3.15 4.51
N ALA A 39 -15.83 2.41 5.56
CA ALA A 39 -16.98 2.74 6.39
C ALA A 39 -16.79 4.08 7.13
N LEU A 40 -15.61 4.32 7.71
CA LEU A 40 -15.29 5.58 8.39
C LEU A 40 -15.28 6.77 7.42
N SER A 41 -14.71 6.61 6.23
CA SER A 41 -14.75 7.67 5.20
C SER A 41 -16.17 7.98 4.71
N ALA A 42 -17.05 6.97 4.62
CA ALA A 42 -18.45 7.18 4.29
C ALA A 42 -19.19 7.94 5.40
N ILE A 43 -18.93 7.63 6.68
CA ILE A 43 -19.47 8.36 7.83
C ILE A 43 -18.98 9.81 7.83
N ASP A 44 -17.68 10.04 7.65
CA ASP A 44 -17.10 11.39 7.59
C ASP A 44 -17.74 12.21 6.46
N SER A 45 -17.92 11.60 5.28
CA SER A 45 -18.57 12.25 4.13
C SER A 45 -20.03 12.59 4.40
N PHE A 46 -20.77 11.69 5.05
CA PHE A 46 -22.17 11.89 5.41
C PHE A 46 -22.34 13.02 6.45
N VAL A 47 -21.48 13.06 7.48
CA VAL A 47 -21.50 14.12 8.50
C VAL A 47 -21.17 15.48 7.88
N SER A 48 -20.16 15.55 7.00
CA SER A 48 -19.83 16.81 6.30
C SER A 48 -20.98 17.29 5.42
N ALA A 49 -21.65 16.37 4.71
CA ALA A 49 -22.80 16.70 3.87
C ALA A 49 -23.98 17.29 4.66
N ILE A 50 -24.29 16.77 5.86
CA ILE A 50 -25.41 17.25 6.68
C ILE A 50 -25.08 18.52 7.44
N SER A 51 -23.84 18.64 7.96
CA SER A 51 -23.43 19.80 8.75
C SER A 51 -23.24 21.07 7.90
N GLY A 52 -23.05 20.94 6.59
CA GLY A 52 -22.75 22.07 5.71
C GLY A 52 -21.37 22.70 5.94
N LEU A 53 -20.59 22.16 6.88
CA LEU A 53 -19.19 22.49 7.08
C LEU A 53 -18.33 21.47 6.35
N TYR A 54 -17.25 21.95 5.74
CA TYR A 54 -16.14 21.09 5.34
C TYR A 54 -15.42 20.60 6.59
N VAL A 55 -15.89 19.48 7.16
CA VAL A 55 -15.29 18.87 8.34
C VAL A 55 -14.16 17.97 7.85
N TYR A 56 -12.91 18.32 8.23
CA TYR A 56 -11.76 17.45 8.05
C TYR A 56 -12.07 16.08 8.66
N SER A 57 -12.04 15.01 7.83
CA SER A 57 -12.42 13.63 8.15
C SER A 57 -11.63 13.06 9.35
N PRO A 58 -12.08 13.27 10.60
CA PRO A 58 -11.22 13.06 11.76
C PRO A 58 -11.20 11.59 12.15
N LEU A 59 -12.31 10.87 11.94
CA LEU A 59 -12.43 9.45 12.28
C LEU A 59 -11.52 8.60 11.39
N SER A 60 -11.61 8.78 10.07
CA SER A 60 -10.75 8.05 9.11
C SER A 60 -9.27 8.38 9.32
N THR A 61 -8.93 9.63 9.65
CA THR A 61 -7.54 10.03 9.93
C THR A 61 -6.99 9.35 11.20
N ILE A 62 -7.74 9.41 12.31
CA ILE A 62 -7.31 8.78 13.58
C ILE A 62 -7.17 7.27 13.41
N PHE A 63 -8.13 6.62 12.74
CA PHE A 63 -8.05 5.20 12.45
C PHE A 63 -6.84 4.86 11.58
N GLY A 64 -6.59 5.65 10.53
CA GLY A 64 -5.42 5.49 9.66
C GLY A 64 -4.11 5.54 10.44
N LEU A 65 -3.96 6.49 11.36
CA LEU A 65 -2.79 6.57 12.25
C LEU A 65 -2.70 5.37 13.19
N ALA A 66 -3.83 4.93 13.75
CA ALA A 66 -3.87 3.78 14.65
C ALA A 66 -3.48 2.47 13.96
N VAL A 67 -3.83 2.27 12.68
CA VAL A 67 -3.50 1.05 11.93
C VAL A 67 -2.19 1.14 11.15
N LEU A 68 -1.54 2.30 11.13
CA LEU A 68 -0.30 2.53 10.38
C LEU A 68 0.82 1.58 10.84
N LEU A 69 1.12 1.58 12.15
CA LEU A 69 2.17 0.75 12.72
C LEU A 69 1.92 -0.76 12.53
N PRO A 70 0.75 -1.32 12.88
CA PRO A 70 0.48 -2.74 12.64
C PRO A 70 0.46 -3.10 11.15
N GLY A 71 0.04 -2.17 10.28
CA GLY A 71 0.12 -2.33 8.83
C GLY A 71 1.55 -2.45 8.30
N LEU A 72 2.47 -1.62 8.79
CA LEU A 72 3.90 -1.72 8.45
C LEU A 72 4.52 -2.98 9.06
N ALA A 73 4.14 -3.35 10.28
CA ALA A 73 4.64 -4.53 10.96
C ALA A 73 4.25 -5.83 10.22
N VAL A 74 2.97 -6.00 9.87
CA VAL A 74 2.52 -7.20 9.13
C VAL A 74 3.11 -7.26 7.72
N THR A 75 3.28 -6.12 7.05
CA THR A 75 3.92 -6.05 5.73
C THR A 75 5.39 -6.47 5.81
N ALA A 76 6.14 -5.99 6.81
CA ALA A 76 7.52 -6.41 7.04
C ALA A 76 7.61 -7.92 7.32
N ARG A 77 6.76 -8.46 8.21
CA ARG A 77 6.69 -9.90 8.51
C ARG A 77 6.30 -10.74 7.29
N ARG A 78 5.48 -10.19 6.38
CA ARG A 78 5.12 -10.87 5.14
C ARG A 78 6.27 -10.88 4.13
N LEU A 79 7.04 -9.80 4.04
CA LEU A 79 8.28 -9.75 3.26
C LEU A 79 9.32 -10.74 3.80
N HIS A 80 9.46 -10.82 5.13
CA HIS A 80 10.31 -11.80 5.80
C HIS A 80 9.91 -13.24 5.46
N ASP A 81 8.61 -13.52 5.31
CA ASP A 81 8.11 -14.84 4.94
C ASP A 81 8.54 -15.29 3.53
N ILE A 82 8.69 -14.35 2.59
CA ILE A 82 9.22 -14.61 1.24
C ILE A 82 10.75 -14.45 1.15
N GLY A 83 11.45 -14.31 2.28
CA GLY A 83 12.90 -14.17 2.36
C GLY A 83 13.44 -12.80 1.93
N ARG A 84 12.62 -11.74 2.01
CA ARG A 84 13.00 -10.36 1.68
C ARG A 84 13.06 -9.53 2.96
N SER A 85 13.91 -8.50 2.99
CA SER A 85 13.96 -7.58 4.14
C SER A 85 12.68 -6.74 4.25
N GLY A 86 12.23 -6.43 5.46
CA GLY A 86 11.08 -5.54 5.68
C GLY A 86 11.27 -4.13 5.10
N TRP A 87 12.51 -3.69 4.91
CA TRP A 87 12.86 -2.41 4.28
C TRP A 87 12.44 -2.29 2.81
N TRP A 88 12.11 -3.40 2.14
CA TRP A 88 11.58 -3.34 0.77
C TRP A 88 10.28 -2.53 0.66
N GLN A 89 9.54 -2.31 1.76
CA GLN A 89 8.40 -1.40 1.76
C GLN A 89 8.76 0.08 1.54
N LEU A 90 9.98 0.51 1.90
CA LEU A 90 10.44 1.89 1.63
C LEU A 90 10.77 2.13 0.16
N LEU A 91 11.18 1.08 -0.57
CA LEU A 91 11.35 1.19 -2.01
C LEU A 91 10.03 1.60 -2.68
N TRP A 92 8.89 1.29 -2.08
CA TRP A 92 7.62 1.73 -2.61
C TRP A 92 7.46 3.25 -2.61
N VAL A 93 7.97 3.91 -1.57
CA VAL A 93 7.99 5.38 -1.45
C VAL A 93 8.93 6.00 -2.49
N ILE A 94 10.15 5.47 -2.60
CA ILE A 94 11.16 6.00 -3.53
C ILE A 94 10.68 5.88 -4.98
N ILE A 95 10.17 4.70 -5.35
CA ILE A 95 9.68 4.47 -6.70
C ILE A 95 8.43 5.31 -6.96
N GLY A 96 7.56 5.54 -5.96
CA GLY A 96 6.43 6.45 -6.09
C GLY A 96 6.84 7.88 -6.43
N ILE A 97 7.90 8.39 -5.80
CA ILE A 97 8.46 9.72 -6.11
C ILE A 97 9.01 9.76 -7.54
N ILE A 98 9.78 8.74 -7.94
CA ILE A 98 10.35 8.65 -9.29
C ILE A 98 9.24 8.51 -10.35
N GLY A 99 8.18 7.78 -10.05
CA GLY A 99 7.04 7.57 -10.94
C GLY A 99 6.28 8.86 -11.28
N ILE A 100 6.43 9.92 -10.48
CA ILE A 100 5.83 11.25 -10.74
C ILE A 100 6.65 12.06 -11.76
N VAL A 101 7.92 11.73 -11.99
CA VAL A 101 8.80 12.49 -12.89
C VAL A 101 8.24 12.64 -14.31
N PRO A 102 7.72 11.58 -14.98
CA PRO A 102 7.13 11.72 -16.32
C PRO A 102 5.95 12.70 -16.37
N LEU A 103 5.11 12.72 -15.33
CA LEU A 103 4.03 13.69 -15.19
C LEU A 103 4.57 15.12 -15.08
N VAL A 104 5.57 15.35 -14.23
CA VAL A 104 6.18 16.67 -14.06
C VAL A 104 6.81 17.14 -15.37
N VAL A 105 7.52 16.27 -16.08
CA VAL A 105 8.09 16.57 -17.39
C VAL A 105 6.99 16.92 -18.40
N GLY A 106 5.90 16.16 -18.45
CA GLY A 106 4.75 16.44 -19.31
C GLY A 106 4.13 17.82 -19.03
N ILE A 107 3.99 18.19 -17.75
CA ILE A 107 3.52 19.52 -17.34
C ILE A 107 4.50 20.60 -17.78
N VAL A 108 5.80 20.44 -17.51
CA VAL A 108 6.83 21.43 -17.87
C VAL A 108 6.86 21.66 -19.39
N VAL A 109 6.85 20.59 -20.18
CA VAL A 109 6.81 20.68 -21.64
C VAL A 109 5.52 21.36 -22.12
N GLY A 110 4.37 21.01 -21.54
CA GLY A 110 3.10 21.66 -21.84
C GLY A 110 3.11 23.15 -21.53
N VAL A 111 3.65 23.55 -20.38
CA VAL A 111 3.81 24.96 -19.99
C VAL A 111 4.73 25.68 -20.97
N VAL A 112 5.90 25.12 -21.29
CA VAL A 112 6.82 25.74 -22.25
C VAL A 112 6.15 25.94 -23.61
N ALA A 113 5.42 24.94 -24.11
CA ALA A 113 4.68 25.03 -25.36
C ALA A 113 3.54 26.08 -25.31
N ALA A 114 2.90 26.27 -24.16
CA ALA A 114 1.85 27.26 -23.98
C ALA A 114 2.37 28.70 -23.93
N PHE A 115 3.62 28.93 -23.51
CA PHE A 115 4.16 30.28 -23.24
C PHE A 115 5.30 30.73 -24.17
N SER A 116 5.82 29.88 -25.06
CA SER A 116 6.96 30.20 -25.95
C SER A 116 6.71 31.32 -26.97
N GLY A 117 5.49 31.87 -27.08
CA GLY A 117 5.11 32.89 -28.06
C GLY A 117 4.34 34.09 -27.51
N GLY A 118 4.59 34.49 -26.26
CA GLY A 118 3.84 35.57 -25.60
C GLY A 118 2.54 35.08 -24.94
N GLY A 119 2.61 33.91 -24.31
CA GLY A 119 1.44 33.14 -23.88
C GLY A 119 0.44 33.89 -23.01
N SER A 120 -0.83 33.84 -23.42
CA SER A 120 -1.99 34.15 -22.60
C SER A 120 -2.49 32.88 -21.89
N TRP A 121 -3.28 33.04 -20.83
CA TRP A 121 -3.90 31.92 -20.09
C TRP A 121 -4.77 31.01 -20.98
N GLU A 122 -5.30 31.54 -22.09
CA GLU A 122 -6.04 30.77 -23.10
C GLU A 122 -5.18 29.66 -23.73
N SER A 123 -3.86 29.80 -23.72
CA SER A 123 -2.93 28.82 -24.27
C SER A 123 -2.93 27.49 -23.51
N LEU A 124 -3.36 27.48 -22.23
CA LEU A 124 -3.52 26.25 -21.44
C LEU A 124 -4.75 25.43 -21.85
N ALA A 125 -5.71 26.02 -22.55
CA ALA A 125 -6.86 25.29 -23.10
C ALA A 125 -6.53 24.56 -24.42
N LYS A 126 -5.39 24.89 -25.04
CA LYS A 126 -5.00 24.31 -26.34
C LYS A 126 -4.43 22.90 -26.18
N PRO A 127 -4.58 22.02 -27.18
CA PRO A 127 -4.03 20.66 -27.15
C PRO A 127 -2.52 20.60 -26.91
N ALA A 128 -1.77 21.63 -27.33
CA ALA A 128 -0.33 21.72 -27.12
C ALA A 128 0.09 21.63 -25.64
N PHE A 129 -0.76 22.06 -24.70
CA PHE A 129 -0.54 21.87 -23.27
C PHE A 129 -0.94 20.47 -22.80
N TRP A 130 -2.12 20.00 -23.20
CA TRP A 130 -2.70 18.76 -22.67
C TRP A 130 -2.10 17.47 -23.23
N ILE A 131 -1.59 17.46 -24.45
CA ILE A 131 -0.96 16.28 -25.07
C ILE A 131 0.27 15.79 -24.27
N PRO A 132 1.28 16.64 -23.96
CA PRO A 132 2.43 16.19 -23.18
C PRO A 132 2.06 15.84 -21.73
N VAL A 133 1.08 16.54 -21.13
CA VAL A 133 0.56 16.19 -19.80
C VAL A 133 -0.10 14.81 -19.79
N ALA A 134 -0.96 14.52 -20.78
CA ALA A 134 -1.62 13.23 -20.92
C ALA A 134 -0.61 12.09 -21.19
N ALA A 135 0.41 12.35 -22.01
CA ALA A 135 1.51 11.40 -22.22
C ALA A 135 2.28 11.12 -20.91
N GLY A 136 2.62 12.17 -20.15
CA GLY A 136 3.25 12.04 -18.84
C GLY A 136 2.39 11.25 -17.85
N LEU A 137 1.09 11.56 -17.77
CA LEU A 137 0.12 10.82 -16.95
C LEU A 137 0.04 9.35 -17.35
N LEU A 138 -0.03 9.04 -18.64
CA LEU A 138 -0.10 7.66 -19.13
C LEU A 138 1.16 6.89 -18.76
N VAL A 139 2.35 7.46 -18.99
CA VAL A 139 3.62 6.82 -18.62
C VAL A 139 3.69 6.59 -17.12
N THR A 140 3.34 7.59 -16.30
CA THR A 140 3.24 7.45 -14.85
C THR A 140 2.27 6.32 -14.50
N PHE A 141 1.06 6.29 -15.06
CA PHE A 141 0.07 5.25 -14.80
C PHE A 141 0.57 3.84 -15.15
N LEU A 142 1.25 3.68 -16.29
CA LEU A 142 1.83 2.40 -16.71
C LEU A 142 2.98 1.94 -15.79
N ILE A 143 3.76 2.86 -15.25
CA ILE A 143 4.77 2.55 -14.24
C ILE A 143 4.08 2.06 -12.96
N TRP A 144 3.07 2.79 -12.49
CA TRP A 144 2.32 2.44 -11.28
C TRP A 144 1.60 1.09 -11.39
N ILE A 145 0.98 0.77 -12.53
CA ILE A 145 0.30 -0.52 -12.71
C ILE A 145 1.30 -1.68 -12.71
N GLY A 146 2.45 -1.54 -13.39
CA GLY A 146 3.49 -2.58 -13.41
C GLY A 146 4.06 -2.84 -12.01
N LEU A 147 4.31 -1.78 -11.24
CA LEU A 147 4.80 -1.88 -9.88
C LEU A 147 3.76 -2.43 -8.91
N PHE A 148 2.50 -2.06 -9.09
CA PHE A 148 1.39 -2.62 -8.31
C PHE A 148 1.25 -4.11 -8.56
N ILE A 149 1.30 -4.56 -9.81
CA ILE A 149 1.29 -5.99 -10.16
C ILE A 149 2.49 -6.70 -9.53
N TRP A 150 3.69 -6.15 -9.66
CA TRP A 150 4.90 -6.71 -9.05
C TRP A 150 4.78 -6.85 -7.53
N TRP A 151 4.26 -5.82 -6.85
CA TRP A 151 4.01 -5.83 -5.41
C TRP A 151 2.96 -6.87 -5.01
N LEU A 152 1.84 -6.93 -5.73
CA LEU A 152 0.80 -7.93 -5.53
C LEU A 152 1.35 -9.35 -5.65
N VAL A 153 2.16 -9.62 -6.69
CA VAL A 153 2.79 -10.92 -6.88
C VAL A 153 3.62 -11.31 -5.66
N TRP A 154 4.37 -10.38 -5.07
CA TRP A 154 5.11 -10.63 -3.82
C TRP A 154 4.20 -10.95 -2.65
N MET A 155 3.14 -10.17 -2.44
CA MET A 155 2.21 -10.37 -1.34
C MET A 155 1.40 -11.67 -1.49
N VAL A 156 1.18 -12.15 -2.72
CA VAL A 156 0.54 -13.43 -3.02
C VAL A 156 1.52 -14.61 -3.02
N LYS A 157 2.84 -14.44 -3.25
CA LYS A 157 3.82 -15.54 -3.39
C LYS A 157 3.86 -16.50 -2.18
N GLN A 158 4.20 -17.79 -2.35
CA GLN A 158 4.34 -18.67 -1.18
C GLN A 158 5.55 -18.24 -0.34
N GLY A 159 5.40 -18.31 0.98
CA GLY A 159 6.54 -18.18 1.89
C GLY A 159 7.56 -19.30 1.67
N GLN A 160 8.80 -19.05 2.06
CA GLN A 160 9.85 -20.08 2.03
C GLN A 160 9.45 -21.26 2.92
N PRO A 161 9.58 -22.52 2.44
CA PRO A 161 9.29 -23.67 3.27
C PRO A 161 10.33 -23.81 4.39
N GLY A 162 9.89 -24.21 5.58
CA GLY A 162 10.75 -24.43 6.74
C GLY A 162 11.20 -23.13 7.42
N ALA A 163 12.08 -23.26 8.43
CA ALA A 163 12.61 -22.11 9.16
C ALA A 163 13.55 -21.27 8.29
N ASN A 164 13.46 -19.95 8.40
CA ASN A 164 14.43 -19.03 7.82
C ASN A 164 15.04 -18.15 8.92
N HIS A 165 15.97 -17.25 8.57
CA HIS A 165 16.64 -16.38 9.54
C HIS A 165 15.70 -15.42 10.30
N HIS A 166 14.45 -15.27 9.85
CA HIS A 166 13.43 -14.46 10.51
C HIS A 166 12.53 -15.27 11.45
N GLY A 167 12.52 -16.61 11.36
CA GLY A 167 11.75 -17.47 12.25
C GLY A 167 11.19 -18.74 11.59
N PRO A 168 10.47 -19.56 12.38
CA PRO A 168 9.85 -20.81 11.92
C PRO A 168 8.76 -20.57 10.87
N ASP A 169 8.47 -21.58 10.04
CA ASP A 169 7.42 -21.47 9.02
C ASP A 169 6.06 -21.31 9.73
N PRO A 170 5.31 -20.22 9.47
CA PRO A 170 3.99 -20.02 10.06
C PRO A 170 2.96 -21.08 9.64
N ARG A 171 3.27 -21.94 8.66
CA ARG A 171 2.46 -23.07 8.20
C ARG A 171 2.85 -24.41 8.83
N ALA A 172 3.99 -24.51 9.51
CA ALA A 172 4.50 -25.79 10.01
C ALA A 172 3.51 -26.50 10.96
N TRP A 173 2.65 -25.73 11.64
CA TRP A 173 1.64 -26.28 12.56
C TRP A 173 0.47 -26.97 11.86
N ASP A 174 0.25 -26.73 10.56
CA ASP A 174 -0.88 -27.28 9.80
C ASP A 174 -0.48 -28.53 8.98
N VAL A 175 0.82 -28.75 8.74
CA VAL A 175 1.33 -29.91 7.98
C VAL A 175 1.61 -31.12 8.88
N ASP A 176 2.02 -30.89 10.12
CA ASP A 176 2.27 -31.94 11.09
C ASP A 176 1.02 -32.10 11.96
N GLY A 177 0.08 -32.96 11.56
CA GLY A 177 -1.15 -33.26 12.29
C GLY A 177 -0.92 -33.92 13.66
N GLY A 178 -0.29 -33.22 14.61
CA GLY A 178 -0.13 -33.66 15.98
C GLY A 178 1.21 -34.31 16.34
N GLU A 179 2.29 -34.08 15.58
CA GLU A 179 3.62 -34.50 16.04
C GLU A 179 4.44 -33.28 16.49
N SER A 180 4.49 -33.11 17.81
CA SER A 180 5.42 -32.21 18.47
C SER A 180 6.85 -32.65 18.14
N VAL A 181 7.49 -31.98 17.20
CA VAL A 181 8.93 -32.10 17.00
C VAL A 181 9.60 -31.52 18.25
N THR A 182 9.97 -32.42 19.15
CA THR A 182 10.84 -32.11 20.29
C THR A 182 12.25 -31.83 19.76
N PRO A 183 12.94 -30.77 20.24
CA PRO A 183 14.32 -30.54 19.87
C PRO A 183 15.20 -31.60 20.54
N ALA A 184 16.02 -32.27 19.73
CA ALA A 184 17.13 -33.12 20.17
C ALA A 184 18.35 -32.27 20.58
#